data_AF-D9CIB7-F1
#
_entry.id   AF-D9CIB7-F1
#
_cell.length_a   1.000
_cell.length_b   1.000
_cell.length_c   1.000
_cell.angle_alpha   90.00
_cell.angle_beta   90.00
_cell.angle_gamma   90.00
#
_symmetry.space_group_name_H-M   'P 1'
#
loop_
_entity.id
_entity.type
_entity.pdbx_description
1 polymer ?
#
loop_
_entity_poly.entity_id
_entity_poly.type
_entity_poly.pdbx_seq_one_letter_code
_entity_poly.pdbx_strand_id
1 'polypeptide(L)' 'MGGHGALTLYLKNPTLYKSVSAFAPIANPINCPWGQKAFSGYFGEDDQAKWKEHDATELVAKHKGPLEILIDVGTGDN' A
#
# COMPACT_ATOMS: atom_id res chain seq x y z
N MET A 1 6.86 5.98 2.61
CA MET A 1 5.45 6.39 2.80
C MET A 1 4.76 6.80 1.50
N GLY A 2 5.26 7.75 0.70
CA GLY A 2 4.56 8.20 -0.52
C GLY A 2 4.24 7.10 -1.53
N GLY A 3 5.16 6.16 -1.76
CA GLY A 3 4.94 5.01 -2.64
C GLY A 3 3.79 4.10 -2.20
N HIS A 4 3.57 3.94 -0.89
CA HIS A 4 2.42 3.23 -0.36
C HIS A 4 1.10 3.94 -0.70
N GLY A 5 1.05 5.26 -0.51
CA GLY A 5 -0.10 6.09 -0.89
C GLY A 5 -0.42 6.01 -2.38
N ALA A 6 0.60 6.06 -3.24
CA ALA A 6 0.42 5.94 -4.68
C ALA A 6 -0.22 4.60 -5.08
N LEU A 7 0.31 3.48 -4.55
CA LEU A 7 -0.22 2.14 -4.81
C LEU A 7 -1.66 1.98 -4.31
N THR A 8 -1.95 2.41 -3.08
CA THR A 8 -3.32 2.30 -2.52
C THR A 8 -4.32 3.15 -3.30
N LEU A 9 -3.97 4.36 -3.73
CA LEU A 9 -4.84 5.20 -4.55
C LEU A 9 -5.09 4.59 -5.93
N TYR A 10 -4.06 4.07 -6.60
CA TYR A 10 -4.21 3.37 -7.87
C TYR A 10 -5.17 2.17 -7.74
N LEU A 11 -4.97 1.34 -6.73
CA LEU A 11 -5.75 0.11 -6.52
C LEU A 11 -7.21 0.37 -6.10
N LYS A 12 -7.47 1.42 -5.31
CA LYS A 12 -8.83 1.77 -4.84
C LYS A 12 -9.66 2.54 -5.85
N ASN A 13 -9.03 3.16 -6.84
CA ASN A 13 -9.70 4.04 -7.79
C ASN A 13 -9.48 3.54 -9.23
N PRO A 14 -10.03 2.37 -9.59
CA PRO A 14 -9.93 1.86 -10.95
C PRO A 14 -10.47 2.93 -11.91
N THR A 15 -9.79 3.12 -13.04
CA THR A 15 -10.04 4.12 -14.10
C THR A 15 -9.54 5.56 -13.87
N LEU A 16 -9.25 5.99 -12.63
CA LEU A 16 -8.75 7.35 -12.42
C LEU A 16 -7.29 7.54 -12.83
N TYR A 17 -6.50 6.48 -12.77
CA TYR A 17 -5.07 6.49 -13.07
C TYR A 17 -4.75 5.49 -14.17
N LYS A 18 -3.91 5.89 -15.12
CA LYS A 18 -3.49 5.01 -16.23
C LYS A 18 -2.46 3.98 -15.80
N SER A 19 -1.54 4.38 -14.92
CA SER A 19 -0.47 3.54 -14.37
C SER A 19 0.03 4.16 -13.05
N VAL A 20 0.84 3.42 -12.31
CA VAL A 20 1.48 3.88 -11.07
C VAL A 20 2.91 3.39 -10.98
N SER A 21 3.78 4.21 -10.38
CA SER A 21 5.13 3.79 -10.01
C SER A 21 5.47 4.17 -8.58
N ALA A 22 6.40 3.45 -7.96
CA ALA A 22 6.89 3.77 -6.62
C ALA A 22 8.36 3.36 -6.45
N PHE A 23 9.11 4.20 -5.72
CA PHE A 23 10.46 3.88 -5.25
C PHE A 23 10.38 3.46 -3.77
N ALA A 24 10.95 2.29 -3.44
CA ALA A 24 10.97 1.71 -2.10
C ALA A 24 9.65 1.90 -1.30
N PRO A 25 8.49 1.45 -1.84
CA PRO A 25 7.22 1.62 -1.16
C PRO A 25 7.16 0.79 0.11
N ILE A 26 6.43 1.29 1.11
CA ILE A 26 5.95 0.45 2.20
C ILE A 26 4.81 -0.40 1.64
N ALA A 27 5.13 -1.59 1.11
CA ALA A 27 4.16 -2.40 0.38
C ALA A 27 3.11 -3.06 1.30
N ASN A 28 3.49 -3.42 2.54
CA ASN A 28 2.66 -4.18 3.48
C ASN A 28 2.68 -3.54 4.90
N PRO A 29 2.18 -2.31 5.07
CA PRO A 29 2.22 -1.60 6.35
C PRO A 29 1.60 -2.34 7.54
N ILE A 30 0.61 -3.22 7.35
CA ILE A 30 0.04 -3.96 8.49
C ILE A 30 1.06 -4.92 9.13
N ASN A 31 2.09 -5.31 8.37
CA ASN A 31 3.14 -6.23 8.79
C ASN A 31 4.50 -5.55 8.97
N CYS A 32 4.55 -4.23 9.20
CA CYS A 32 5.80 -3.55 9.53
C CYS A 32 5.64 -2.56 10.70
N PRO A 33 6.71 -2.31 11.50
CA PRO A 33 6.61 -1.47 12.70
C PRO A 33 6.07 -0.06 12.43
N TRP A 34 6.48 0.55 11.31
CA TRP A 34 6.04 1.89 10.98
C TRP A 34 4.54 1.94 10.64
N GLY A 35 4.07 0.98 9.83
CA GLY A 35 2.67 0.91 9.43
C GLY A 35 1.76 0.55 10.59
N GLN A 36 2.14 -0.42 11.44
CA GLN A 36 1.41 -0.77 12.65
C GLN A 36 1.27 0.43 13.59
N LYS A 37 2.36 1.14 13.88
CA LYS A 37 2.32 2.35 14.72
C LYS A 37 1.38 3.42 14.14
N ALA A 38 1.46 3.67 12.84
CA ALA A 38 0.63 4.67 12.18
C ALA A 38 -0.85 4.27 12.17
N PHE A 39 -1.16 3.03 11.79
CA PHE A 39 -2.53 2.54 11.70
C PHE A 39 -3.19 2.41 13.08
N SER A 40 -2.46 1.98 14.11
CA SER A 40 -2.94 2.03 15.50
C SER A 40 -3.35 3.45 15.90
N GLY A 41 -2.54 4.46 15.54
CA GLY A 41 -2.83 5.86 15.84
C GLY A 41 -4.02 6.44 15.07
N TYR A 42 -4.24 6.03 13.82
CA TYR A 42 -5.31 6.58 12.97
C TYR A 42 -6.63 5.80 13.03
N PHE A 43 -6.55 4.48 13.19
CA PHE A 43 -7.69 3.57 13.05
C PHE A 43 -7.97 2.78 14.34
N GLY A 44 -7.08 2.82 15.34
CA GLY A 44 -7.15 1.98 16.52
C GLY A 44 -6.49 0.61 16.30
N GLU A 45 -6.04 -0.01 17.39
CA GLU A 45 -5.32 -1.29 17.37
C GLU A 45 -6.21 -2.48 17.00
N ASP A 46 -7.47 -2.45 17.44
CA ASP A 46 -8.41 -3.58 17.29
C ASP A 46 -9.01 -3.69 15.88
N ASP A 47 -8.99 -2.62 15.08
CA ASP A 47 -9.64 -2.56 13.77
C ASP A 47 -8.71 -3.01 12.62
N GLN A 48 -8.17 -4.21 12.75
CA GLN A 48 -7.30 -4.82 11.73
C GLN A 48 -8.01 -4.99 10.38
N ALA A 49 -9.34 -5.09 10.37
CA ALA A 49 -10.12 -5.14 9.13
C ALA A 49 -9.98 -3.84 8.35
N LYS A 50 -10.11 -2.68 9.01
CA LYS A 50 -9.91 -1.37 8.40
C LYS A 50 -8.49 -1.15 7.93
N TRP A 51 -7.50 -1.67 8.63
CA TRP A 51 -6.10 -1.58 8.19
C TRP A 51 -5.89 -2.20 6.80
N LYS A 52 -6.54 -3.34 6.53
CA LYS A 52 -6.48 -4.02 5.22
C LYS A 52 -7.07 -3.20 4.08
N GLU A 53 -7.97 -2.25 4.36
CA GLU A 53 -8.51 -1.34 3.33
C GLU A 53 -7.52 -0.24 2.93
N HIS A 54 -6.43 -0.12 3.68
CA HIS A 54 -5.37 0.85 3.48
C HIS A 54 -4.01 0.18 3.26
N ASP A 55 -3.94 -1.14 3.07
CA ASP A 55 -2.69 -1.87 2.80
C ASP A 55 -2.58 -2.23 1.30
N ALA A 56 -1.47 -1.89 0.67
CA ALA A 56 -1.31 -2.12 -0.77
C ALA A 56 -1.23 -3.62 -1.12
N THR A 57 -0.63 -4.44 -0.25
CA THR A 57 -0.57 -5.91 -0.41
C THR A 57 -1.95 -6.53 -0.30
N GLU A 58 -2.75 -6.09 0.68
CA GLU A 58 -4.12 -6.60 0.86
C GLU A 58 -5.06 -6.14 -0.27
N LEU A 59 -4.87 -4.92 -0.80
CA LEU A 59 -5.66 -4.39 -1.91
C LEU A 59 -5.33 -5.09 -3.22
N VAL A 60 -4.04 -5.30 -3.53
CA VAL A 60 -3.64 -5.95 -4.79
C VAL A 60 -4.11 -7.40 -4.84
N ALA A 61 -4.12 -8.11 -3.71
CA ALA A 61 -4.64 -9.48 -3.61
C ALA A 61 -6.13 -9.59 -3.97
N LYS A 62 -6.91 -8.50 -3.81
CA LYS A 62 -8.34 -8.44 -4.15
C LYS A 62 -8.59 -7.83 -5.53
N HIS A 63 -7.58 -7.25 -6.17
CA HIS A 63 -7.72 -6.58 -7.46
C HIS A 63 -7.99 -7.59 -8.58
N LYS A 64 -8.84 -7.19 -9.53
CA LYS A 64 -9.16 -7.99 -10.72
C LYS A 64 -8.95 -7.14 -11.96
N GLY A 65 -8.16 -7.65 -12.90
CA GLY A 65 -7.85 -6.97 -14.15
C GLY A 65 -6.37 -6.71 -14.32
N PRO A 66 -5.98 -6.01 -15.41
CA PRO A 66 -4.60 -5.67 -15.69
C PRO A 66 -4.06 -4.66 -14.67
N LEU A 67 -2.78 -4.81 -14.32
CA LEU A 67 -2.06 -3.95 -13.40
C LEU A 67 -0.85 -3.34 -14.11
N GLU A 68 -0.81 -2.01 -14.20
CA GLU A 68 0.31 -1.25 -14.76
C GLU A 68 1.08 -0.59 -13.62
N ILE A 69 1.93 -1.38 -12.96
CA ILE A 69 2.69 -1.01 -11.76
C ILE A 69 4.19 -1.20 -11.99
N LEU A 70 4.98 -0.15 -11.77
CA LEU A 70 6.45 -0.22 -11.72
C LEU A 70 6.97 0.04 -10.30
N ILE A 71 7.81 -0.85 -9.77
CA ILE A 71 8.44 -0.67 -8.45
C ILE A 71 9.94 -0.83 -8.59
N ASP A 72 10.68 0.17 -8.11
CA ASP A 72 12.13 0.12 -7.99
C ASP A 72 12.53 0.15 -6.51
N VAL A 73 13.47 -0.72 -6.14
CA VAL A 73 14.03 -0.81 -4.78
C VAL A 73 15.54 -0.95 -4.85
N GLY A 74 16.24 -0.15 -4.04
CA GLY A 74 17.68 -0.29 -3.89
C GLY A 74 18.03 -1.49 -3.02
N THR A 75 18.98 -2.32 -3.44
CA THR A 75 19.44 -3.47 -2.63
C THR A 75 20.32 -3.07 -1.44
N GLY A 76 20.68 -1.79 -1.32
CA GLY A 76 21.39 -1.21 -0.18
C GLY A 76 20.50 -0.28 0.66
N ASP A 77 19.18 -0.40 0.55
CA ASP A 77 18.23 0.27 1.44
C ASP A 77 18.20 -0.44 2.81
N ASN A 78 18.14 0.32 3.91
CA ASN A 78 18.33 -0.17 5.28
C ASN A 78 17.03 -0.54 5.99
#